data_AF-A0A6N6ZEI9-F1
#
_entry.id   AF-A0A6N6ZEI9-F1
#
_cell.length_a   1.000
_cell.length_b   1.000
_cell.length_c   1.000
_cell.angle_alpha   90.00
_cell.angle_beta   90.00
_cell.angle_gamma   90.00
#
_symmetry.space_group_name_H-M   'P 1'
#
loop_
_entity.id
_entity.type
_entity.pdbx_description
1 polymer ?
#
loop_
_entity_poly.entity_id
_entity_poly.type
_entity_poly.pdbx_seq_one_letter_code
_entity_poly.pdbx_strand_id
1 'polypeptide(L)'
;MQRPQHQKLSERLESEAPTFADRYCAYYQCSPQEYEQHLLSRILMKRTKVLAWLLRTASPQLLHAERNVVRQSGYAYRQSDIQGVIEFYRHKFVSGDWYRETFGFRMSGKKLMLIAREVFEGTQQQTTVPEKRASGQRS
;
A
#
# COMPACT_ATOMS: atom_id res chain seq x y z
N MET A 1 5.88 42.76 -14.29
CA MET A 1 5.02 41.68 -13.79
C MET A 1 5.89 40.46 -13.49
N GLN A 2 6.22 40.23 -12.22
CA GLN A 2 7.03 39.09 -11.77
C GLN A 2 6.16 38.17 -10.92
N ARG A 3 5.95 36.93 -11.38
CA ARG A 3 5.70 35.69 -10.61
C ARG A 3 5.44 34.56 -11.62
N PRO A 4 6.35 33.57 -11.75
CA PRO A 4 5.94 32.19 -11.49
C PRO A 4 7.11 31.27 -11.05
N GLN A 5 7.84 31.61 -9.98
CA GLN A 5 8.90 30.73 -9.44
C GLN A 5 8.39 29.78 -8.31
N HIS A 6 7.27 30.13 -7.66
CA HIS A 6 6.76 29.32 -6.52
C HIS A 6 6.07 28.01 -6.91
N GLN A 7 5.59 27.87 -8.16
CA GLN A 7 4.79 26.70 -8.56
C GLN A 7 5.65 25.46 -8.87
N LYS A 8 6.87 25.67 -9.39
CA LYS A 8 7.80 24.57 -9.70
C LYS A 8 8.41 23.88 -8.47
N LEU A 9 8.44 24.56 -7.32
CA LEU A 9 9.02 23.99 -6.09
C LEU A 9 8.04 23.03 -5.39
N SER A 10 6.74 23.33 -5.40
CA SER A 10 5.71 22.45 -4.84
C SER A 10 5.59 21.13 -5.61
N GLU A 11 5.67 21.16 -6.95
CA GLU A 11 5.64 19.93 -7.76
C GLU A 11 6.87 19.03 -7.56
N ARG A 12 8.05 19.61 -7.27
CA ARG A 12 9.25 18.81 -6.98
C ARG A 12 9.22 18.16 -5.60
N LEU A 13 8.69 18.85 -4.59
CA LEU A 13 8.60 18.30 -3.23
C LEU A 13 7.53 17.21 -3.11
N GLU A 14 6.44 17.27 -3.88
CA GLU A 14 5.46 16.17 -3.95
C GLU A 14 6.01 14.93 -4.67
N SER A 15 6.95 15.13 -5.61
CA SER A 15 7.70 14.05 -6.27
C SER A 15 8.71 13.33 -5.36
N GLU A 16 9.01 13.88 -4.17
CA GLU A 16 9.96 13.28 -3.22
C GLU A 16 9.27 12.59 -2.02
N ALA A 17 7.94 12.75 -1.88
CA ALA A 17 7.22 12.09 -0.81
C ALA A 17 7.21 10.56 -1.05
N PRO A 18 7.67 9.73 -0.10
CA PRO A 18 7.67 8.29 -0.29
C PRO A 18 6.24 7.78 -0.39
N THR A 19 5.99 6.95 -1.40
CA THR A 19 4.69 6.34 -1.67
C THR A 19 4.34 5.32 -0.58
N PHE A 20 3.09 4.85 -0.55
CA PHE A 20 2.68 3.79 0.35
C PHE A 20 3.51 2.52 0.14
N ALA A 21 3.85 2.16 -1.11
CA ALA A 21 4.71 1.02 -1.39
C ALA A 21 6.10 1.19 -0.76
N ASP A 22 6.70 2.37 -0.88
CA ASP A 22 8.01 2.67 -0.29
C ASP A 22 7.98 2.59 1.23
N ARG A 23 6.98 3.24 1.85
CA ARG A 23 6.78 3.23 3.30
C ARG A 23 6.50 1.82 3.82
N TYR A 24 5.69 1.06 3.09
CA TYR A 24 5.37 -0.32 3.43
C TYR A 24 6.62 -1.21 3.40
N CYS A 25 7.44 -1.09 2.35
CA CYS A 25 8.67 -1.86 2.19
C CYS A 25 9.70 -1.49 3.27
N ALA A 26 9.81 -0.20 3.61
CA ALA A 26 10.65 0.25 4.72
C ALA A 26 10.18 -0.31 6.07
N TYR A 27 8.87 -0.31 6.33
CA TYR A 27 8.29 -0.80 7.59
C TYR A 27 8.40 -2.33 7.73
N TYR A 28 8.12 -3.07 6.67
CA TYR A 28 8.07 -4.54 6.68
C TYR A 28 9.34 -5.22 6.17
N GLN A 29 10.38 -4.45 5.84
CA GLN A 29 11.67 -4.93 5.32
C GLN A 29 11.50 -5.88 4.12
N CYS A 30 10.63 -5.52 3.16
CA CYS A 30 10.47 -6.27 1.92
C CYS A 30 11.03 -5.50 0.72
N SER A 31 11.36 -6.20 -0.36
CA SER A 31 11.78 -5.52 -1.59
C SER A 31 10.56 -4.90 -2.32
N PRO A 32 10.76 -3.84 -3.12
CA PRO A 32 9.68 -3.25 -3.92
C PRO A 32 9.02 -4.25 -4.89
N GLN A 33 9.79 -5.24 -5.36
CA GLN A 33 9.31 -6.29 -6.26
C GLN A 33 8.37 -7.28 -5.55
N GLU A 34 8.55 -7.47 -4.25
CA GLU A 34 7.74 -8.37 -3.43
C GLU A 34 6.53 -7.69 -2.81
N TYR A 35 6.45 -6.35 -2.85
CA TYR A 35 5.38 -5.54 -2.27
C TYR A 35 3.99 -6.12 -2.56
N GLU A 36 3.67 -6.31 -3.84
CA GLU A 36 2.32 -6.72 -4.25
C GLU A 36 1.95 -8.08 -3.66
N GLN A 37 2.86 -9.05 -3.75
CA GLN A 37 2.63 -10.41 -3.24
C GLN A 37 2.57 -10.42 -1.71
N HIS A 38 3.46 -9.68 -1.05
CA HIS A 38 3.54 -9.62 0.41
C HIS A 38 2.28 -8.97 1.00
N LEU A 39 1.86 -7.81 0.48
CA LEU A 39 0.66 -7.13 0.93
C LEU A 39 -0.60 -7.95 0.63
N LEU A 40 -0.72 -8.49 -0.59
CA LEU A 40 -1.86 -9.34 -0.98
C LEU A 40 -2.00 -10.54 -0.04
N SER A 41 -0.89 -11.17 0.34
CA SER A 41 -0.89 -12.28 1.30
C SER A 41 -1.39 -11.87 2.68
N ARG A 42 -1.25 -10.62 3.13
CA ARG A 42 -1.73 -10.19 4.45
C ARG A 42 -3.21 -9.85 4.46
N ILE A 43 -3.71 -9.28 3.37
CA ILE A 43 -5.09 -8.80 3.25
C ILE A 43 -6.08 -9.86 2.76
N LEU A 44 -5.61 -10.92 2.10
CA LEU A 44 -6.44 -12.08 1.72
C LEU A 44 -6.98 -12.82 2.94
N MET A 45 -8.24 -13.26 2.87
CA MET A 45 -8.84 -14.11 3.90
C MET A 45 -8.18 -15.49 3.92
N LYS A 46 -8.15 -16.15 5.09
CA LYS A 46 -7.50 -17.47 5.27
C LYS A 46 -8.02 -18.51 4.27
N ARG A 47 -9.34 -18.57 4.06
CA ARG A 47 -9.97 -19.48 3.09
C ARG A 47 -9.50 -19.18 1.67
N THR A 48 -9.49 -17.90 1.30
CA THR A 48 -9.02 -17.44 -0.01
C THR A 48 -7.55 -17.73 -0.25
N LYS A 49 -6.69 -17.73 0.78
CA LYS A 49 -5.28 -18.15 0.62
C LYS A 49 -5.13 -19.60 0.21
N VAL A 50 -5.89 -20.48 0.86
CA VAL A 50 -5.90 -21.92 0.55
C VAL A 50 -6.42 -22.13 -0.87
N LEU A 51 -7.55 -21.50 -1.22
CA LEU A 51 -8.06 -21.54 -2.59
C LEU A 51 -7.10 -20.94 -3.61
N ALA A 52 -6.46 -19.81 -3.30
CA ALA A 52 -5.50 -19.18 -4.21
C ALA A 52 -4.29 -20.07 -4.48
N TRP A 53 -3.84 -20.83 -3.48
CA TRP A 53 -2.78 -21.81 -3.66
C TRP A 53 -3.24 -22.97 -4.56
N LEU A 54 -4.44 -23.51 -4.31
CA LEU A 54 -5.07 -24.55 -5.15
C LEU A 54 -5.34 -24.11 -6.59
N LEU A 55 -5.73 -22.85 -6.78
CA LEU A 55 -6.16 -22.30 -8.07
C LEU A 55 -5.05 -21.56 -8.82
N ARG A 56 -3.83 -21.54 -8.27
CA ARG A 56 -2.67 -20.91 -8.90
C ARG A 56 -2.38 -21.46 -10.29
N THR A 57 -2.74 -22.72 -10.55
CA THR A 57 -2.62 -23.40 -11.85
C THR A 57 -3.89 -23.30 -12.70
N ALA A 58 -5.07 -23.21 -12.08
CA ALA A 58 -6.34 -23.33 -12.78
C ALA A 58 -6.87 -21.99 -13.33
N SER A 59 -6.58 -20.85 -12.69
CA SER A 59 -7.12 -19.55 -13.11
C SER A 59 -6.30 -18.38 -12.56
N PRO A 60 -5.22 -17.96 -13.25
CA PRO A 60 -4.39 -16.83 -12.82
C PRO A 60 -5.14 -15.48 -12.79
N GLN A 61 -6.30 -15.40 -13.45
CA GLN A 61 -7.12 -14.19 -13.52
C GLN A 61 -7.99 -13.95 -12.28
N LEU A 62 -8.18 -14.95 -11.40
CA LEU A 62 -9.08 -14.85 -10.24
C LEU A 62 -8.74 -13.71 -9.29
N LEU A 63 -7.44 -13.43 -9.10
CA LEU A 63 -6.93 -12.39 -8.20
C LEU A 63 -6.54 -11.10 -8.92
N HIS A 64 -6.94 -10.91 -10.17
CA HIS A 64 -6.52 -9.76 -10.96
C HIS A 64 -7.02 -8.44 -10.38
N ALA A 65 -8.28 -8.40 -9.92
CA ALA A 65 -8.85 -7.19 -9.32
C ALA A 65 -8.17 -6.82 -8.00
N GLU A 66 -7.88 -7.82 -7.16
CA GLU A 66 -7.23 -7.65 -5.86
C GLU A 66 -5.78 -7.21 -6.04
N ARG A 67 -5.05 -7.77 -7.00
CA ARG A 67 -3.72 -7.29 -7.39
C ARG A 67 -3.77 -5.86 -7.89
N ASN A 68 -4.76 -5.51 -8.69
CA ASN A 68 -4.91 -4.14 -9.18
C ASN A 68 -5.16 -3.14 -8.02
N VAL A 69 -5.97 -3.52 -7.03
CA VAL A 69 -6.17 -2.70 -5.82
C VAL A 69 -4.88 -2.52 -5.04
N VAL A 70 -4.13 -3.60 -4.82
CA VAL A 70 -2.82 -3.55 -4.14
C VAL A 70 -1.86 -2.63 -4.91
N ARG A 71 -1.78 -2.79 -6.22
CA ARG A 71 -0.94 -1.96 -7.09
C ARG A 71 -1.34 -0.48 -7.02
N GLN A 72 -2.63 -0.17 -7.14
CA GLN A 72 -3.13 1.20 -7.04
C GLN A 72 -2.87 1.81 -5.66
N SER A 73 -3.05 1.01 -4.60
CA SER A 73 -2.74 1.44 -3.24
C SER A 73 -1.27 1.77 -3.06
N GLY A 74 -0.37 1.09 -3.79
CA GLY A 74 1.08 1.34 -3.75
C GLY A 74 1.47 2.78 -4.11
N TYR A 75 0.72 3.43 -5.01
CA TYR A 75 0.96 4.81 -5.42
C TYR A 75 0.33 5.85 -4.50
N ALA A 76 -0.37 5.45 -3.44
CA ALA A 76 -1.00 6.38 -2.51
C ALA A 76 0.04 7.14 -1.70
N TYR A 77 -0.17 8.44 -1.51
CA TYR A 77 0.69 9.28 -0.65
C TYR A 77 0.09 9.45 0.75
N ARG A 78 -1.23 9.27 0.87
CA ARG A 78 -1.99 9.43 2.12
C ARG A 78 -2.95 8.27 2.33
N GLN A 79 -3.33 8.07 3.59
CA GLN A 79 -4.32 7.06 3.96
C GLN A 79 -5.69 7.29 3.31
N SER A 80 -6.08 8.55 3.06
CA SER A 80 -7.30 8.90 2.34
C SER A 80 -7.34 8.35 0.91
N ASP A 81 -6.20 8.30 0.23
CA ASP A 81 -6.13 7.85 -1.15
C ASP A 81 -6.39 6.33 -1.23
N ILE A 82 -5.89 5.59 -0.23
CA ILE A 82 -6.15 4.15 -0.09
C ILE A 82 -7.63 3.88 0.19
N GLN A 83 -8.28 4.73 1.00
CA GLN A 83 -9.72 4.62 1.21
C GLN A 83 -10.49 4.77 -0.11
N GLY A 84 -10.11 5.74 -0.95
CA GLY A 84 -10.69 5.92 -2.28
C GLY A 84 -10.54 4.69 -3.18
N VAL A 85 -9.37 4.06 -3.18
CA VAL A 85 -9.13 2.81 -3.94
C VAL A 85 -10.03 1.67 -3.43
N ILE A 86 -10.21 1.55 -2.11
CA ILE A 86 -11.06 0.51 -1.50
C ILE A 86 -12.53 0.74 -1.84
N GLU A 87 -13.00 1.99 -1.79
CA GLU A 87 -14.37 2.35 -2.13
C GLU A 87 -14.65 2.06 -3.61
N PHE A 88 -13.74 2.45 -4.50
CA PHE A 88 -13.83 2.14 -5.92
C PHE A 88 -13.88 0.63 -6.17
N TYR A 89 -13.02 -0.14 -5.49
CA TYR A 89 -13.03 -1.59 -5.57
C TYR A 89 -14.39 -2.18 -5.14
N ARG A 90 -14.94 -1.69 -4.03
CA ARG A 90 -16.23 -2.14 -3.53
C ARG A 90 -17.33 -1.85 -4.54
N HIS A 91 -17.39 -0.65 -5.10
CA HIS A 91 -18.42 -0.29 -6.06
C HIS A 91 -18.30 -1.05 -7.39
N LYS A 92 -17.08 -1.27 -7.89
CA LYS A 92 -16.86 -1.86 -9.22
C LYS A 92 -16.88 -3.39 -9.23
N PHE A 93 -16.40 -4.04 -8.17
CA PHE A 93 -16.15 -5.50 -8.19
C PHE A 93 -16.99 -6.29 -7.20
N VAL A 94 -17.75 -5.63 -6.31
CA VAL A 94 -18.70 -6.32 -5.42
C VAL A 94 -20.12 -6.26 -5.98
N SER A 95 -20.46 -5.27 -6.80
CA SER A 95 -21.85 -5.03 -7.22
C SER A 95 -22.28 -5.69 -8.54
N GLY A 96 -21.54 -6.67 -9.09
CA GLY A 96 -21.87 -7.26 -10.41
C GLY A 96 -21.60 -8.74 -10.63
N ASP A 97 -20.76 -9.39 -9.81
CA ASP A 97 -20.30 -10.76 -10.07
C ASP A 97 -20.77 -11.73 -8.97
N TRP A 98 -21.95 -12.32 -9.16
CA TRP A 98 -22.56 -13.31 -8.24
C TRP A 98 -21.63 -14.49 -7.89
N TYR A 99 -20.76 -14.88 -8.83
CA TYR A 99 -19.77 -15.94 -8.60
C TYR A 99 -18.65 -15.47 -7.66
N ARG A 100 -18.20 -14.22 -7.73
CA ARG A 100 -17.20 -13.67 -6.78
C ARG A 100 -17.76 -13.60 -5.36
N GLU A 101 -19.06 -13.31 -5.23
CA GLU A 101 -19.77 -13.31 -3.95
C GLU A 101 -19.91 -14.73 -3.37
N THR A 102 -20.18 -15.73 -4.22
CA THR A 102 -20.35 -17.14 -3.82
C THR A 102 -19.02 -17.81 -3.45
N PHE A 103 -17.94 -17.54 -4.19
CA PHE A 103 -16.64 -18.19 -3.95
C PHE A 103 -15.78 -17.51 -2.87
N GLY A 104 -16.21 -16.38 -2.31
CA GLY A 104 -15.52 -15.76 -1.17
C GLY A 104 -14.12 -15.23 -1.47
N PHE A 105 -13.81 -14.91 -2.73
CA PHE A 105 -12.57 -14.21 -3.12
C PHE A 105 -12.67 -12.73 -2.76
N ARG A 106 -12.62 -12.43 -1.46
CA ARG A 106 -12.77 -11.06 -0.96
C ARG A 106 -11.50 -10.61 -0.26
N MET A 107 -10.89 -9.55 -0.80
CA MET A 107 -9.90 -8.77 -0.07
C MET A 107 -10.57 -8.10 1.14
N SER A 108 -9.92 -8.12 2.30
CA SER A 108 -10.39 -7.35 3.44
C SER A 108 -9.92 -5.89 3.33
N GLY A 109 -10.79 -5.01 2.85
CA GLY A 109 -10.53 -3.56 2.84
C GLY A 109 -10.21 -3.00 4.23
N LYS A 110 -10.88 -3.53 5.28
CA LYS A 110 -10.57 -3.18 6.68
C LYS A 110 -9.11 -3.52 7.05
N LYS A 111 -8.60 -4.69 6.67
CA LYS A 111 -7.19 -5.03 6.91
C LYS A 111 -6.23 -4.14 6.14
N LEU A 112 -6.55 -3.82 4.88
CA LEU A 112 -5.74 -2.89 4.09
C LEU A 112 -5.66 -1.52 4.77
N MET A 113 -6.78 -1.00 5.28
CA MET A 113 -6.81 0.26 6.03
C MET A 113 -6.04 0.20 7.35
N LEU A 114 -6.10 -0.92 8.07
CA LEU A 114 -5.31 -1.10 9.30
C LEU A 114 -3.81 -1.08 9.01
N ILE A 115 -3.37 -1.82 7.99
CA ILE A 115 -1.97 -1.82 7.54
C ILE A 115 -1.56 -0.42 7.05
N ALA A 116 -2.41 0.24 6.28
CA ALA A 116 -2.16 1.60 5.83
C ALA A 116 -1.93 2.56 7.00
N ARG A 117 -2.82 2.50 7.99
CA ARG A 117 -2.70 3.29 9.22
C ARG A 117 -1.39 3.01 9.95
N GLU A 118 -1.06 1.73 10.17
CA GLU A 118 0.19 1.32 10.83
C GLU A 118 1.43 1.85 10.11
N VAL A 119 1.45 1.78 8.77
CA VAL A 119 2.58 2.24 7.96
C VAL A 119 2.68 3.76 7.97
N PHE A 120 1.56 4.49 7.79
CA PHE A 120 1.58 5.95 7.77
C PHE A 120 1.86 6.55 9.16
N GLU A 121 1.32 5.98 10.23
CA GLU A 121 1.58 6.41 11.61
C GLU A 121 2.97 5.97 12.09
N GLY A 122 3.37 4.72 11.80
CA GLY A 122 4.65 4.15 12.23
C GLY A 122 5.87 4.75 11.54
N THR A 123 5.73 5.17 10.27
CA THR A 123 6.83 5.84 9.55
C THR A 123 7.16 7.23 10.16
N GLN A 124 6.20 7.91 10.80
CA GLN A 124 6.46 9.22 11.41
C GLN A 124 7.44 9.15 12.59
N GLN A 125 7.61 7.98 13.20
CA GLN A 125 8.52 7.77 14.34
C GLN A 125 9.96 7.46 13.93
N GLN A 126 10.23 7.15 12.65
CA GLN A 126 11.58 6.78 12.19
C GLN A 126 12.40 7.97 11.65
N THR A 127 11.77 9.12 11.37
CA THR A 127 12.46 10.33 10.86
C THR A 127 13.12 11.19 11.94
N THR A 128 13.00 10.85 13.23
CA THR A 128 13.78 11.53 14.28
C THR A 128 15.19 10.92 14.32
N VAL A 129 16.06 11.38 13.43
CA VAL A 129 17.50 11.09 13.48
C VAL A 129 18.03 11.49 14.86
N PRO A 130 18.62 10.57 15.65
CA PRO A 130 19.43 10.98 16.79
C PRO A 130 20.72 11.59 16.23
N GLU A 131 20.78 12.92 16.22
CA GLU A 131 22.02 13.66 16.03
C GLU A 131 23.01 13.22 17.11
N LYS A 132 23.84 12.23 16.78
CA LYS A 132 24.95 11.77 17.60
C LYS A 132 25.89 12.98 17.81
N ARG A 133 25.78 13.60 18.98
CA ARG A 133 26.82 14.46 19.55
C ARG A 133 28.15 13.70 19.48
N ALA A 134 28.99 14.09 18.53
CA ALA A 134 30.41 13.79 18.56
C ALA A 134 31.05 14.60 19.70
N SER A 135 30.90 14.12 20.94
CA SER A 135 31.71 14.57 22.06
C SER A 135 32.88 13.60 22.22
N GLY A 136 33.92 13.85 21.44
CA GLY A 136 35.21 13.14 21.52
C GLY A 136 36.35 14.14 21.62
N GLN A 137 36.39 14.94 22.70
CA GLN A 137 37.57 15.68 23.13
C GLN A 137 38.05 15.11 24.47
N ARG A 138 39.02 14.20 24.38
CA ARG A 138 39.99 13.78 25.40
C ARG A 138 41.19 13.31 24.57
N SER A 139 42.44 13.73 24.77
CA SER A 139 43.10 14.51 25.80
C SER A 139 44.31 15.21 25.15
#